data_AF-A0A9D9Q1B3-F1
#
_entry.id   AF-A0A9D9Q1B3-F1
#
_cell.length_a   1.000
_cell.length_b   1.000
_cell.length_c   1.000
_cell.angle_alpha   90.00
_cell.angle_beta   90.00
_cell.angle_gamma   90.00
#
_symmetry.space_group_name_H-M   'P 1'
#
loop_
_entity.id
_entity.type
_entity.pdbx_description
1 polymer ?
#
loop_
_entity_poly.entity_id
_entity_poly.type
_entity_poly.pdbx_seq_one_letter_code
_entity_poly.pdbx_strand_id
1 'polypeptide(L)'
;MKIHEDIKYIGVDDLDLDLFESQYIIPNGISYNSYLILDEKVAVMDTVDSRKYGEWRENLRSALDGRTPDYLIVHHMEPDHVGDIVELMDDYPEMKIVASARAV
;
A
#
# COMPACT_ATOMS: atom_id res chain seq x y z
N MET A 1 12.33 -2.78 -7.85
CA MET A 1 12.88 -1.62 -8.61
C MET A 1 13.27 -0.53 -7.62
N LYS A 2 14.49 0.05 -7.71
CA LYS A 2 14.87 1.21 -6.88
C LYS A 2 14.56 2.48 -7.68
N ILE A 3 13.65 3.32 -7.18
CA ILE A 3 13.19 4.56 -7.85
C ILE A 3 14.10 5.72 -7.47
N HIS A 4 14.33 5.87 -6.16
CA HIS A 4 15.25 6.81 -5.55
C HIS A 4 15.97 6.10 -4.38
N GLU A 5 16.95 6.76 -3.78
CA GLU A 5 17.62 6.20 -2.58
C GLU A 5 16.66 6.05 -1.41
N ASP A 6 15.78 7.04 -1.26
CA ASP A 6 14.82 7.15 -0.16
C ASP A 6 13.41 6.68 -0.53
N ILE A 7 13.18 6.23 -1.76
CA ILE A 7 11.85 5.79 -2.23
C ILE A 7 11.94 4.35 -2.75
N LYS A 8 11.23 3.45 -2.07
CA LYS A 8 11.12 2.03 -2.44
C LYS A 8 9.72 1.74 -2.96
N TYR A 9 9.63 1.01 -4.07
CA TYR A 9 8.38 0.41 -4.52
C TYR A 9 8.09 -0.82 -3.65
N ILE A 10 6.88 -0.88 -3.08
CA ILE A 10 6.39 -2.01 -2.26
C ILE A 10 5.08 -2.60 -2.79
N GLY A 11 4.57 -2.09 -3.91
CA GLY A 11 3.37 -2.58 -4.59
C GLY A 11 3.49 -4.01 -5.12
N VAL A 12 2.42 -4.48 -5.75
CA VAL A 12 2.22 -5.88 -6.17
C VAL A 12 1.38 -5.96 -7.44
N ASP A 13 1.59 -7.01 -8.24
CA ASP A 13 0.83 -7.27 -9.46
C ASP A 13 -0.22 -8.36 -9.21
N ASP A 14 -1.49 -8.11 -9.56
CA ASP A 14 -2.58 -9.11 -9.57
C ASP A 14 -2.86 -9.56 -10.99
N LEU A 15 -2.26 -10.71 -11.33
CA LEU A 15 -2.41 -11.38 -12.63
C LEU A 15 -3.55 -12.41 -12.61
N ASP A 16 -4.14 -12.67 -11.44
CA ASP A 16 -5.21 -13.65 -11.25
C ASP A 16 -6.61 -12.99 -11.33
N LEU A 17 -6.67 -11.66 -11.46
CA LEU A 17 -7.90 -10.91 -11.62
C LEU A 17 -8.28 -10.82 -13.10
N ASP A 18 -9.47 -11.31 -13.45
CA ASP A 18 -9.97 -11.30 -14.83
C ASP A 18 -10.72 -10.00 -15.19
N LEU A 19 -11.35 -9.37 -14.19
CA LEU A 19 -12.20 -8.18 -14.34
C LEU A 19 -11.82 -7.10 -13.33
N PHE A 20 -11.47 -5.91 -13.80
CA PHE A 20 -11.39 -4.72 -12.97
C PHE A 20 -12.80 -4.15 -12.74
N GLU A 21 -13.11 -3.83 -11.48
CA GLU A 21 -14.44 -3.38 -11.02
C GLU A 21 -15.61 -4.29 -11.43
N SER A 22 -15.34 -5.58 -11.67
CA SER A 22 -16.32 -6.53 -12.25
C SER A 22 -16.89 -6.11 -13.62
N GLN A 23 -16.21 -5.20 -14.35
CA GLN A 23 -16.70 -4.63 -15.60
C GLN A 23 -15.69 -4.72 -16.74
N TYR A 24 -14.41 -4.44 -16.47
CA TYR A 24 -13.40 -4.28 -17.52
C TYR A 24 -12.47 -5.48 -17.58
N ILE A 25 -12.39 -6.12 -18.74
CA ILE A 25 -11.47 -7.25 -18.97
C ILE A 25 -10.02 -6.75 -18.92
N ILE A 26 -9.20 -7.38 -18.10
CA ILE A 26 -7.79 -7.02 -17.88
C ILE A 26 -6.88 -8.20 -18.26
N PRO A 27 -6.60 -8.42 -19.57
CA PRO A 27 -5.91 -9.61 -20.04
C PRO A 27 -4.45 -9.73 -19.56
N ASN A 28 -3.88 -8.67 -18.99
CA ASN A 28 -2.52 -8.63 -18.45
C ASN A 28 -2.51 -8.39 -16.93
N GLY A 29 -3.67 -8.50 -16.26
CA GLY A 29 -3.82 -8.14 -14.86
C GLY A 29 -3.72 -6.64 -14.60
N ILE A 30 -3.51 -6.31 -13.33
CA ILE A 30 -3.32 -4.94 -12.83
C ILE A 30 -2.16 -4.87 -11.83
N SER A 31 -1.68 -3.66 -11.54
CA SER A 31 -0.75 -3.42 -10.44
C SER A 31 -1.37 -2.50 -9.39
N TYR A 32 -1.20 -2.86 -8.12
CA TYR A 32 -1.50 -1.98 -7.00
C TYR A 32 -0.21 -1.28 -6.59
N ASN A 33 -0.04 -0.03 -7.02
CA ASN A 33 1.19 0.71 -6.81
C ASN A 33 1.20 1.34 -5.43
N SER A 34 2.17 0.93 -4.60
CA SER A 34 2.38 1.47 -3.27
C SER A 34 3.87 1.71 -3.04
N TYR A 35 4.19 2.75 -2.28
CA TYR A 35 5.54 3.25 -2.10
C TYR A 35 5.87 3.49 -0.63
N LEU A 36 7.12 3.22 -0.28
CA LEU A 36 7.69 3.55 1.02
C LEU A 36 8.70 4.68 0.86
N ILE A 37 8.48 5.77 1.58
CA ILE A 37 9.41 6.90 1.69
C ILE A 37 10.17 6.76 3.01
N LEU A 38 11.50 6.73 2.93
CA LEU A 38 12.42 6.52 4.04
C LEU A 38 13.23 7.80 4.29
N ASP A 39 12.87 8.55 5.33
CA ASP A 39 13.62 9.73 5.77
C ASP A 39 13.76 9.69 7.31
N GLU A 40 13.98 10.83 7.98
CA GLU A 40 13.84 10.96 9.44
C GLU A 40 12.52 10.36 9.93
N LYS A 41 11.45 10.53 9.14
CA LYS A 41 10.17 9.84 9.30
C LYS A 41 9.87 8.94 8.11
N VAL A 42 9.15 7.86 8.38
CA VAL A 42 8.77 6.86 7.39
C VAL A 42 7.31 7.02 6.99
N ALA A 43 7.04 7.12 5.69
CA ALA A 43 5.68 7.21 5.16
C ALA A 43 5.39 6.06 4.19
N VAL A 44 4.25 5.40 4.40
CA VAL A 44 3.66 4.43 3.47
C VAL A 44 2.61 5.16 2.64
N MET A 45 2.65 4.98 1.32
CA MET A 45 1.70 5.59 0.37
C MET A 45 0.69 4.53 -0.07
N ASP A 46 -0.57 4.69 0.36
CA ASP A 46 -1.69 3.77 0.15
C ASP A 46 -1.41 2.31 0.58
N THR A 47 -2.47 1.49 0.65
CA THR A 47 -2.35 0.03 0.73
C THR A 47 -2.77 -0.59 -0.59
N VAL A 48 -3.14 -1.86 -0.57
CA VAL A 48 -3.57 -2.62 -1.76
C VAL A 48 -4.93 -3.26 -1.50
N ASP A 49 -5.48 -3.94 -2.50
CA ASP A 49 -6.62 -4.84 -2.33
C ASP A 49 -6.27 -6.00 -1.38
N SER A 50 -7.20 -6.37 -0.49
CA SER A 50 -7.03 -7.45 0.49
C SER A 50 -6.58 -8.78 -0.09
N ARG A 51 -6.90 -9.08 -1.36
CA ARG A 51 -6.41 -10.27 -2.08
C ARG A 51 -4.89 -10.34 -2.11
N LYS A 52 -4.22 -9.17 -2.12
CA LYS A 52 -2.78 -9.02 -2.27
C LYS A 52 -2.07 -8.52 -1.01
N TYR A 53 -2.79 -8.31 0.08
CA TYR A 53 -2.23 -7.82 1.34
C TYR A 53 -1.03 -8.62 1.83
N GLY A 54 -1.11 -9.96 1.80
CA GLY A 54 -0.04 -10.82 2.29
C GLY A 54 1.29 -10.59 1.56
N GLU A 55 1.25 -10.47 0.23
CA GLU A 55 2.43 -10.22 -0.60
C GLU A 55 2.96 -8.80 -0.37
N TRP A 56 2.06 -7.80 -0.35
CA TRP A 56 2.41 -6.41 -0.10
C TRP A 56 3.01 -6.19 1.30
N ARG A 57 2.48 -6.85 2.32
CA ARG A 57 2.96 -6.77 3.71
C ARG A 57 4.39 -7.28 3.84
N GLU A 58 4.74 -8.36 3.14
CA GLU A 58 6.12 -8.86 3.12
C GLU A 58 7.06 -7.91 2.39
N ASN A 59 6.62 -7.28 1.29
CA ASN A 59 7.37 -6.21 0.62
C ASN A 59 7.61 -5.02 1.57
N LEU A 60 6.58 -4.57 2.29
CA LEU A 60 6.66 -3.50 3.26
C LEU A 60 7.67 -3.84 4.38
N ARG A 61 7.55 -5.01 5.00
CA ARG A 61 8.44 -5.46 6.08
C ARG A 61 9.90 -5.52 5.64
N SER A 62 10.15 -6.08 4.46
CA SER A 62 11.48 -6.13 3.85
C SER A 62 12.02 -4.72 3.58
N ALA A 63 11.18 -3.81 3.07
CA ALA A 63 11.57 -2.45 2.76
C ALA A 63 11.84 -1.59 4.01
N LEU A 64 11.13 -1.84 5.11
CA LEU A 64 11.29 -1.17 6.40
C LEU A 64 12.59 -1.52 7.11
N ASP A 65 13.14 -2.73 6.90
CA ASP A 65 14.41 -3.18 7.49
C ASP A 65 14.49 -2.93 9.02
N GLY A 66 13.42 -3.30 9.73
CA GLY A 66 13.30 -3.13 11.19
C GLY A 66 12.85 -1.75 11.66
N ARG A 67 12.68 -0.76 10.77
CA ARG A 67 12.01 0.51 11.09
C ARG A 67 10.50 0.33 11.21
N THR A 68 9.84 1.29 11.84
CA THR A 68 8.37 1.39 11.91
C THR A 68 7.89 2.58 11.08
N PRO A 69 6.74 2.47 10.40
CA PRO A 69 6.13 3.60 9.70
C PRO A 69 5.60 4.64 10.69
N ASP A 70 5.85 5.91 10.42
CA ASP A 70 5.26 7.03 11.16
C ASP A 70 3.89 7.41 10.58
N TYR A 71 3.72 7.27 9.26
CA TYR A 71 2.52 7.66 8.54
C TYR A 71 2.05 6.62 7.54
N LEU A 72 0.73 6.48 7.45
CA LEU A 72 0.04 5.99 6.26
C LEU A 72 -0.62 7.19 5.59
N ILE A 73 -0.19 7.51 4.37
CA ILE A 73 -0.80 8.53 3.53
C ILE A 73 -1.83 7.85 2.63
N VAL A 74 -3.10 8.21 2.80
CA VAL A 74 -4.22 7.66 2.02
C VAL A 74 -4.68 8.72 1.01
N HIS A 75 -4.46 8.45 -0.28
CA HIS A 75 -4.85 9.35 -1.35
C HIS A 75 -6.34 9.19 -1.72
N HIS A 76 -6.86 7.96 -1.71
CA HIS A 76 -8.26 7.64 -1.99
C HIS A 76 -8.74 6.41 -1.22
N MET A 77 -10.06 6.29 -1.04
CA MET A 77 -10.71 5.32 -0.14
C MET A 77 -11.35 4.13 -0.87
N GLU A 78 -11.04 3.94 -2.16
CA GLU A 78 -11.55 2.79 -2.92
C GLU A 78 -10.91 1.51 -2.34
N PRO A 79 -11.69 0.41 -2.17
CA PRO A 79 -11.23 -0.76 -1.42
C PRO A 79 -9.91 -1.38 -1.91
N ASP A 80 -9.57 -1.22 -3.17
CA ASP A 80 -8.33 -1.69 -3.78
C ASP A 80 -7.08 -0.88 -3.39
N HIS A 81 -7.27 0.21 -2.63
CA HIS A 81 -6.21 1.08 -2.09
C HIS A 81 -6.20 1.16 -0.57
N VAL A 82 -7.26 0.68 0.08
CA VAL A 82 -7.45 0.78 1.55
C VAL A 82 -7.93 -0.53 2.19
N GLY A 83 -7.80 -1.65 1.49
CA GLY A 83 -8.39 -2.93 1.87
C GLY A 83 -8.08 -3.39 3.29
N ASP A 84 -6.89 -3.04 3.80
CA ASP A 84 -6.34 -3.60 5.04
C ASP A 84 -5.72 -2.53 5.95
N ILE A 85 -6.29 -1.31 5.96
CA ILE A 85 -5.85 -0.24 6.85
C ILE A 85 -5.90 -0.68 8.32
N VAL A 86 -6.93 -1.45 8.70
CA VAL A 86 -7.13 -1.90 10.09
C VAL A 86 -6.00 -2.84 10.51
N GLU A 87 -5.67 -3.81 9.67
CA GLU A 87 -4.59 -4.77 9.91
C GLU A 87 -3.23 -4.07 10.01
N LEU A 88 -3.01 -3.02 9.22
CA LEU A 88 -1.79 -2.23 9.27
C LEU A 88 -1.72 -1.38 10.55
N MET A 89 -2.85 -0.84 11.02
CA MET A 89 -2.93 -0.14 12.30
C MET A 89 -2.67 -1.08 13.48
N ASP A 90 -3.14 -2.33 13.42
CA ASP A 90 -2.88 -3.33 14.44
C ASP A 90 -1.38 -3.69 14.51
N ASP A 91 -0.72 -3.78 13.36
CA ASP A 91 0.73 -4.01 13.26
C ASP A 91 1.56 -2.81 13.74
N TYR A 92 1.08 -1.59 13.49
CA TYR A 92 1.78 -0.34 13.76
C TYR A 92 0.89 0.68 14.47
N PRO A 93 0.59 0.48 15.77
CA PRO A 93 -0.42 1.26 16.49
C PRO A 93 -0.07 2.74 16.69
N GLU A 94 1.21 3.10 16.59
CA GLU A 94 1.68 4.49 16.69
C GLU A 94 1.65 5.24 15.34
N MET A 95 1.38 4.53 14.24
CA MET A 95 1.33 5.10 12.90
C MET A 95 0.12 6.02 12.76
N LYS A 96 0.31 7.18 12.13
CA LYS A 96 -0.76 8.16 11.89
C LYS A 96 -1.30 8.05 10.48
N ILE A 97 -2.61 7.98 10.36
CA ILE A 97 -3.28 8.06 9.06
C ILE A 97 -3.43 9.53 8.67
N VAL A 98 -2.99 9.87 7.47
CA VAL A 98 -3.15 11.19 6.86
C VAL A 98 -3.99 11.03 5.60
N ALA A 99 -5.15 11.68 5.58
CA ALA A 99 -6.08 11.65 4.45
C ALA A 99 -6.71 13.02 4.23
N SER A 100 -7.39 13.20 3.10
CA SER A 100 -8.16 14.41 2.85
C SER A 100 -9.36 14.52 3.79
N ALA A 101 -9.86 15.73 4.03
CA ALA A 101 -11.06 15.95 4.85
C ALA A 101 -12.34 15.31 4.28
N ARG A 102 -12.34 14.87 3.02
CA ARG A 102 -13.48 14.17 2.40
C ARG A 102 -13.42 12.65 2.61
N ALA A 103 -12.25 12.13 2.97
CA ALA A 103 -12.03 10.72 3.25
C ALA A 103 -12.33 10.34 4.72
N VAL A 104 -12.66 11.33 5.56
CA VAL A 104 -12.94 11.19 7.00
C VAL A 104 -14.39 11.56 7.30
#